data_AF-A0A848K9P3-F1
#
_entry.id   AF-A0A848K9P3-F1
#
_cell.length_a   1.000
_cell.length_b   1.000
_cell.length_c   1.000
_cell.angle_alpha   90.00
_cell.angle_beta   90.00
_cell.angle_gamma   90.00
#
_symmetry.space_group_name_H-M   'P 1'
#
loop_
_entity.id
_entity.type
_entity.pdbx_description
1 polymer ?
#
loop_
_entity_poly.entity_id
_entity_poly.type
_entity_poly.pdbx_seq_one_letter_code
_entity_poly.pdbx_strand_id
1 'polypeptide(L)'
;MRIEVAVGASAAMLVLLGCSSPASDTSPTSTTTLSAVALSGLDAKAQGYKDALLAAGVPASQPDSTTLAMVQGICRQISDGTPETEIVANLRPLADYAAMMSAGKLTGAQVAQLYLDTARSRYC
;
A
#
# COMPACT_ATOMS: atom_id res chain seq x y z
N MET A 1 27.45 -15.62 28.06
CA MET A 1 27.43 -15.31 26.61
C MET A 1 28.29 -16.33 25.89
N ARG A 2 27.67 -17.22 25.10
CA ARG A 2 28.35 -18.18 24.22
C ARG A 2 28.04 -17.71 22.80
N ILE A 3 29.07 -17.34 22.05
CA ILE A 3 28.99 -16.94 20.65
C ILE A 3 29.66 -18.07 19.87
N GLU A 4 28.85 -18.90 19.23
CA GLU A 4 29.32 -19.91 18.29
C GLU A 4 29.31 -19.28 16.90
N VAL A 5 30.49 -18.97 16.37
CA VAL A 5 30.67 -18.54 14.97
C VAL A 5 30.99 -19.80 14.17
N ALA A 6 30.00 -20.31 13.45
CA ALA A 6 30.18 -21.40 12.49
C ALA A 6 30.50 -20.82 11.10
N VAL A 7 31.74 -21.08 10.68
CA VAL A 7 32.27 -20.94 9.32
C VAL A 7 31.62 -21.98 8.41
N GLY A 8 31.24 -21.58 7.20
CA GLY A 8 30.78 -22.50 6.16
C GLY A 8 30.95 -21.90 4.77
N ALA A 9 32.12 -22.14 4.18
CA ALA A 9 32.47 -21.83 2.80
C ALA A 9 31.93 -22.90 1.82
N SER A 10 32.03 -22.58 0.52
CA SER A 10 31.91 -23.44 -0.69
C SER A 10 30.56 -23.37 -1.40
N ALA A 11 30.41 -23.49 -2.72
CA ALA A 11 31.22 -23.30 -3.93
C ALA A 11 30.31 -23.76 -5.10
N ALA A 12 30.64 -23.35 -6.33
CA ALA A 12 30.33 -24.02 -7.60
C ALA A 12 28.88 -23.98 -8.17
N MET A 13 28.70 -23.09 -9.17
CA MET A 13 28.57 -23.35 -10.63
C MET A 13 27.82 -24.60 -11.15
N LEU A 14 27.21 -24.43 -12.35
CA LEU A 14 26.64 -25.39 -13.34
C LEU A 14 25.08 -25.39 -13.37
N VAL A 15 24.31 -25.41 -14.48
CA VAL A 15 24.51 -25.49 -15.95
C VAL A 15 23.21 -25.01 -16.65
N LEU A 16 23.36 -24.72 -17.93
CA LEU A 16 22.43 -24.27 -18.97
C LEU A 16 21.15 -25.11 -19.25
N LEU A 17 20.22 -24.44 -19.97
CA LEU A 17 19.33 -24.90 -21.05
C LEU A 17 18.19 -25.88 -20.74
N GLY A 18 16.96 -25.38 -20.89
CA GLY A 18 15.77 -26.19 -21.12
C GLY A 18 14.65 -25.35 -21.75
N CYS A 19 14.54 -25.38 -23.07
CA CYS A 19 13.41 -24.83 -23.82
C CYS A 19 12.54 -26.02 -24.26
N SER A 20 11.27 -26.07 -23.85
CA SER A 20 10.20 -26.88 -24.47
C SER A 20 8.83 -26.47 -23.92
N SER A 21 8.06 -25.75 -24.74
CA SER A 21 6.58 -25.71 -24.72
C SER A 21 6.10 -26.67 -25.84
N PRO A 22 4.90 -27.29 -25.81
CA PRO A 22 3.61 -26.66 -25.47
C PRO A 22 2.58 -27.55 -24.74
N ALA A 23 1.76 -26.96 -23.88
CA ALA A 23 0.47 -27.52 -23.51
C ALA A 23 -0.56 -26.39 -23.49
N SER A 24 -1.43 -26.39 -24.50
CA SER A 24 -2.67 -25.62 -24.49
C SER A 24 -3.55 -26.22 -23.41
N ASP A 25 -3.61 -25.57 -22.26
CA ASP A 25 -4.68 -25.76 -21.31
C ASP A 25 -5.57 -24.52 -21.35
N THR A 26 -6.78 -24.73 -21.87
CA THR A 26 -7.85 -23.74 -21.88
C THR A 26 -8.32 -23.56 -20.44
N SER A 27 -7.60 -22.73 -19.67
CA SER A 27 -8.17 -22.10 -18.49
C SER A 27 -8.88 -20.83 -18.92
N PRO A 28 -10.10 -20.56 -18.40
CA PRO A 28 -10.77 -19.31 -18.69
C PRO A 28 -9.82 -18.19 -18.29
N THR A 29 -9.50 -17.34 -19.26
CA THR A 29 -8.93 -16.02 -19.02
C THR A 29 -9.81 -15.37 -17.97
N SER A 30 -9.40 -15.47 -16.72
CA SER A 30 -9.75 -14.47 -15.72
C SER A 30 -9.04 -13.25 -16.24
N THR A 31 -9.73 -12.52 -17.11
CA THR A 31 -9.45 -11.14 -17.38
C THR A 31 -9.60 -10.50 -16.02
N THR A 32 -8.52 -10.48 -15.24
CA THR A 32 -8.33 -9.49 -14.22
C THR A 32 -8.44 -8.21 -15.01
N THR A 33 -9.63 -7.63 -15.01
CA THR A 33 -9.86 -6.24 -15.34
C THR A 33 -9.03 -5.51 -14.30
N LEU A 34 -7.73 -5.37 -14.56
CA LEU A 34 -6.93 -4.30 -14.03
C LEU A 34 -7.75 -3.08 -14.40
N SER A 35 -8.52 -2.59 -13.42
CA SER A 35 -9.26 -1.36 -13.55
C SER A 35 -8.24 -0.39 -14.11
N ALA A 36 -8.42 -0.03 -15.37
CA ALA A 36 -7.64 1.01 -16.00
C ALA A 36 -7.71 2.16 -15.01
N VAL A 37 -6.57 2.52 -14.43
CA VAL A 37 -6.47 3.70 -13.58
C VAL A 37 -6.96 4.82 -14.48
N ALA A 38 -8.22 5.20 -14.29
CA ALA A 38 -8.76 6.35 -14.96
C ALA A 38 -7.83 7.49 -14.55
N LEU A 39 -7.10 8.04 -15.51
CA LEU A 39 -6.24 9.22 -15.37
C LEU A 39 -7.10 10.48 -15.11
N SER A 40 -8.21 10.33 -14.39
CA SER A 40 -9.37 11.21 -14.39
C SER A 40 -9.66 11.64 -12.95
N GLY A 41 -8.76 12.44 -12.37
CA GLY A 41 -8.99 13.09 -11.08
C GLY A 41 -9.37 12.15 -9.93
N LEU A 42 -9.77 12.73 -8.80
CA LEU A 42 -10.43 11.98 -7.72
C LEU A 42 -11.89 11.75 -8.11
N ASP A 43 -12.39 10.53 -7.93
CA ASP A 43 -13.84 10.31 -7.89
C ASP A 43 -14.47 10.94 -6.63
N ALA A 44 -15.79 11.00 -6.56
CA ALA A 44 -16.49 11.67 -5.45
C ALA A 44 -16.17 11.07 -4.07
N LYS A 45 -15.94 9.75 -3.98
CA LYS A 45 -15.55 9.09 -2.71
C LYS A 45 -14.12 9.47 -2.34
N ALA A 46 -13.21 9.47 -3.31
CA ALA A 46 -11.81 9.81 -3.12
C ALA A 46 -11.65 11.28 -2.72
N GLN A 47 -12.47 12.15 -3.30
CA GLN A 47 -12.55 13.55 -2.90
C GLN A 47 -13.08 13.70 -1.46
N GLY A 48 -14.16 13.00 -1.11
CA GLY A 48 -14.67 12.99 0.26
C GLY A 48 -13.68 12.46 1.30
N TYR A 49 -12.86 11.47 0.93
CA TYR A 49 -11.73 11.00 1.74
C TYR A 49 -10.68 12.11 1.95
N LYS A 50 -10.23 12.77 0.87
CA LYS A 50 -9.27 13.87 0.94
C LYS A 50 -9.79 15.02 1.81
N ASP A 51 -11.05 15.41 1.65
CA ASP A 51 -11.66 16.50 2.39
C ASP A 51 -11.78 16.18 3.89
N ALA A 52 -12.12 14.94 4.24
CA ALA A 52 -12.16 14.51 5.63
C ALA A 52 -10.78 14.52 6.30
N LEU A 53 -9.72 14.15 5.57
CA LEU A 53 -8.34 14.25 6.07
C LEU A 53 -7.92 15.70 6.30
N LEU A 54 -8.25 16.60 5.37
CA LEU A 54 -8.00 18.03 5.52
C LEU A 54 -8.73 18.62 6.72
N ALA A 55 -10.00 18.24 6.91
CA ALA A 55 -10.80 18.65 8.07
C ALA A 55 -10.21 18.11 9.40
N ALA A 56 -9.55 16.95 9.37
CA ALA A 56 -8.82 16.39 10.51
C ALA A 56 -7.42 17.00 10.72
N GLY A 57 -7.00 17.95 9.88
CA GLY A 57 -5.71 18.63 9.98
C GLY A 57 -4.54 17.91 9.32
N VAL A 58 -4.80 16.83 8.56
CA VAL A 58 -3.78 16.20 7.73
C VAL A 58 -3.60 17.06 6.48
N PRO A 59 -2.37 17.56 6.20
CA PRO A 59 -2.14 18.42 5.04
C PRO A 59 -2.32 17.63 3.73
N ALA A 60 -2.68 18.32 2.66
CA ALA A 60 -2.61 17.77 1.30
C ALA A 60 -1.14 17.65 0.87
N SER A 61 -0.46 16.61 1.36
CA SER A 61 0.98 16.38 1.13
C SER A 61 1.28 15.58 -0.15
N GLN A 62 0.27 14.99 -0.78
CA GLN A 62 0.45 14.12 -1.95
C GLN A 62 -0.51 14.49 -3.09
N PRO A 63 -0.14 14.17 -4.35
CA PRO A 63 -1.05 14.32 -5.48
C PRO A 63 -2.34 13.50 -5.32
N ASP A 64 -3.37 13.93 -6.04
CA ASP A 64 -4.68 13.27 -6.08
C ASP A 64 -4.59 11.80 -6.53
N SER A 65 -3.77 11.49 -7.53
CA SER A 65 -3.53 10.11 -7.98
C SER A 65 -2.90 9.24 -6.89
N THR A 66 -1.97 9.78 -6.10
CA THR A 66 -1.38 9.09 -4.95
C THR A 66 -2.39 8.89 -3.84
N THR A 67 -3.24 9.89 -3.58
CA THR A 67 -4.34 9.79 -2.60
C THR A 67 -5.31 8.67 -2.98
N LEU A 68 -5.69 8.60 -4.27
CA LEU A 68 -6.56 7.55 -4.80
C LEU A 68 -5.92 6.17 -4.67
N ALA A 69 -4.67 6.02 -5.10
CA ALA A 69 -3.96 4.74 -5.02
C ALA A 69 -3.79 4.28 -3.56
N MET A 70 -3.50 5.21 -2.65
CA MET A 70 -3.39 4.92 -1.22
C MET A 70 -4.71 4.41 -0.64
N VAL A 71 -5.82 5.13 -0.82
CA VAL A 71 -7.10 4.72 -0.25
C VAL A 71 -7.61 3.40 -0.83
N GLN A 72 -7.40 3.15 -2.12
CA GLN A 72 -7.67 1.85 -2.74
C GLN A 72 -6.80 0.73 -2.14
N GLY A 73 -5.52 1.02 -1.89
CA GLY A 73 -4.61 0.08 -1.23
C GLY A 73 -5.00 -0.25 0.21
N ILE A 74 -5.52 0.73 0.96
CA ILE A 74 -6.06 0.52 2.32
C ILE A 74 -7.29 -0.38 2.26
N CYS A 75 -8.26 -0.08 1.39
CA CYS A 75 -9.50 -0.87 1.30
C CYS A 75 -9.25 -2.31 0.86
N ARG A 76 -8.28 -2.55 -0.03
CA ARG A 76 -7.86 -3.90 -0.40
C ARG A 76 -7.28 -4.66 0.80
N GLN A 77 -6.37 -4.07 1.56
CA GLN A 77 -5.84 -4.71 2.78
C GLN A 77 -6.94 -5.02 3.80
N ILE A 78 -7.92 -4.14 3.97
CA ILE A 78 -9.09 -4.40 4.83
C ILE A 78 -9.89 -5.60 4.29
N SER A 79 -10.17 -5.64 2.99
CA SER A 79 -10.90 -6.73 2.34
C SER A 79 -10.16 -8.07 2.42
N ASP A 80 -8.83 -8.04 2.39
CA ASP A 80 -7.97 -9.22 2.49
C ASP A 80 -7.82 -9.71 3.95
N GLY A 81 -8.41 -9.01 4.92
CA GLY A 81 -8.35 -9.36 6.34
C GLY A 81 -7.01 -9.03 7.00
N THR A 82 -6.20 -8.14 6.39
CA THR A 82 -4.93 -7.70 6.98
C THR A 82 -5.17 -7.07 8.35
N PRO A 83 -4.41 -7.44 9.40
CA PRO A 83 -4.53 -6.83 10.72
C PRO A 83 -4.35 -5.31 10.67
N GLU A 84 -5.19 -4.59 11.39
CA GLU A 84 -5.13 -3.12 11.46
C GLU A 84 -3.74 -2.59 11.84
N THR A 85 -3.09 -3.25 12.80
CA THR A 85 -1.73 -2.88 13.23
C THR A 85 -0.71 -2.98 12.09
N GLU A 86 -0.90 -3.93 11.17
CA GLU A 86 -0.05 -4.08 9.99
C GLU A 86 -0.39 -3.03 8.92
N ILE A 87 -1.67 -2.75 8.68
CA ILE A 87 -2.08 -1.66 7.76
C ILE A 87 -1.52 -0.32 8.23
N VAL A 88 -1.66 0.01 9.51
CA VAL A 88 -1.12 1.23 10.12
C VAL A 88 0.40 1.26 9.99
N ALA A 89 1.09 0.14 10.23
CA ALA A 89 2.54 0.05 10.05
C ALA A 89 2.97 0.33 8.60
N ASN A 90 2.23 -0.20 7.62
CA ASN A 90 2.46 0.04 6.20
C ASN A 90 2.23 1.50 5.80
N LEU A 91 1.33 2.20 6.48
CA LEU A 91 1.04 3.62 6.24
C LEU A 91 2.07 4.58 6.86
N ARG A 92 2.86 4.12 7.85
CA ARG A 92 3.78 4.98 8.62
C ARG A 92 4.71 5.85 7.77
N PRO A 93 5.41 5.34 6.73
CA PRO A 93 6.35 6.17 5.97
C PRO A 93 5.68 7.39 5.34
N LEU A 94 4.48 7.23 4.79
CA LEU A 94 3.72 8.32 4.19
C LEU A 94 3.09 9.23 5.26
N ALA A 95 2.64 8.64 6.37
CA ALA A 95 2.07 9.38 7.49
C ALA A 95 3.12 10.25 8.21
N ASP A 96 4.35 9.76 8.37
CA ASP A 96 5.47 10.51 8.92
C ASP A 96 5.81 11.72 8.04
N TYR A 97 5.79 11.56 6.71
CA TYR A 97 5.97 12.68 5.77
C TYR A 97 4.86 13.73 5.90
N ALA A 98 3.59 13.31 5.91
CA ALA A 98 2.46 14.20 6.11
C ALA A 98 2.47 14.90 7.48
N ALA A 99 2.93 14.20 8.52
CA ALA A 99 3.10 14.77 9.87
C ALA A 99 4.16 15.89 9.89
N MET A 100 5.29 15.74 9.17
CA MET A 100 6.28 16.82 9.03
C MET A 100 5.68 18.09 8.42
N MET A 101 4.75 17.93 7.48
CA MET A 101 4.05 19.04 6.81
C MET A 101 2.96 19.66 7.70
N SER A 102 2.55 19.01 8.80
CA SER A 102 1.52 19.50 9.72
C SER A 102 2.01 20.57 10.71
N ALA A 103 3.27 21.01 10.59
CA ALA A 103 3.92 21.94 11.53
C ALA A 103 3.88 21.44 13.00
N GLY A 104 4.00 20.13 13.20
CA GLY A 104 4.02 19.49 14.52
C GLY A 104 2.64 19.32 15.18
N LYS A 105 1.54 19.60 14.48
CA LYS A 105 0.18 19.40 15.00
C LYS A 105 -0.20 17.92 15.12
N LEU A 106 0.33 17.08 14.24
CA LEU A 106 0.08 15.65 14.20
C LEU A 106 1.39 14.87 14.22
N THR A 107 1.39 13.74 14.91
CA THR A 107 2.44 12.71 14.80
C THR A 107 2.14 11.78 13.63
N GLY A 108 3.16 11.12 13.08
CA GLY A 108 2.93 10.15 12.00
C GLY A 108 2.06 8.97 12.41
N ALA A 109 2.08 8.56 13.68
CA ALA A 109 1.15 7.56 14.21
C ALA A 109 -0.31 8.05 14.15
N GLN A 110 -0.57 9.29 14.54
CA GLN A 110 -1.91 9.88 14.43
C GLN A 110 -2.36 10.00 12.98
N VAL A 111 -1.48 10.42 12.07
CA VAL A 111 -1.81 10.52 10.64
C VAL A 111 -2.09 9.14 10.04
N ALA A 112 -1.31 8.11 10.38
CA ALA A 112 -1.52 6.74 9.88
C ALA A 112 -2.89 6.20 10.33
N GLN A 113 -3.27 6.45 11.58
CA GLN A 113 -4.59 6.08 12.07
C GLN A 113 -5.70 6.86 11.35
N LEU A 114 -5.54 8.17 11.16
CA LEU A 114 -6.50 9.00 10.43
C LEU A 114 -6.68 8.53 8.98
N TYR A 115 -5.61 8.10 8.30
CA TYR A 115 -5.71 7.51 6.96
C TYR A 115 -6.58 6.25 6.96
N LEU A 116 -6.40 5.35 7.92
CA LEU A 116 -7.18 4.12 8.02
C LEU A 116 -8.65 4.38 8.39
N ASP A 117 -8.90 5.15 9.46
CA ASP A 117 -10.24 5.42 9.97
C ASP A 117 -11.10 6.19 8.94
N THR A 118 -10.48 7.13 8.24
CA THR A 118 -11.15 7.90 7.19
C THR A 118 -11.44 7.01 5.98
N ALA A 119 -10.52 6.10 5.60
CA ALA A 119 -10.75 5.19 4.48
C ALA A 119 -11.95 4.27 4.76
N ARG A 120 -11.99 3.68 5.96
CA ARG A 120 -13.09 2.82 6.42
C ARG A 120 -14.44 3.53 6.43
N SER A 121 -14.49 4.77 6.91
CA SER A 121 -15.75 5.49 7.10
C SER A 121 -16.24 6.22 5.85
N ARG A 122 -15.35 6.54 4.90
CA ARG A 122 -15.68 7.43 3.76
C ARG A 122 -15.48 6.81 2.38
N TYR A 123 -14.74 5.71 2.25
CA TYR A 123 -14.36 5.19 0.94
C TYR A 123 -14.75 3.73 0.68
N CYS A 124 -14.34 2.79 1.56
CA CYS A 124 -14.26 1.35 1.26
C CYS A 124 -15.58 0.64 0.86
#